data_AF-A0A5J4T504-F1
#
_entry.id   AF-A0A5J4T504-F1
#
_cell.length_a   1.000
_cell.length_b   1.000
_cell.length_c   1.000
_cell.angle_alpha   90.00
_cell.angle_beta   90.00
_cell.angle_gamma   90.00
#
_symmetry.space_group_name_H-M   'P 1'
#
loop_
_entity.id
_entity.type
_entity.pdbx_description
1 polymer ?
#
loop_
_entity_poly.entity_id
_entity_poly.type
_entity_poly.pdbx_seq_one_letter_code
_entity_poly.pdbx_strand_id
1 'polypeptide(L)'
;MTFNPSSLPFVSSFTASNAQRKTQHDEKDSKQLNVQQPSTKSDSQMLQDITDSITQENITSKAQELLRLLTPQNLNLVAHILVFNRGMADDRYATLYADFIQFLSIPALRKLCEKELYSAARVLITHRNLCFERTIEHSQLHALGSFIGSFIIKYSRVLPANSLNLKHAIIYAYQVGKIHAILPFVSRIIAATPNSVAYHSPNQPWISSIISLLNELLELPLKEPLGCNLKDVLQHIEELDSKRRNGEAIERVQQPRELCNYTRFISAINIIAKDFIDLLQDQESPNIQSLHSQSSSFNLHPSFLQS
;
A
#
# COMPACT_ATOMS: atom_id res chain seq x y z
N MET A 1 31.01 -4.74 30.79
CA MET A 1 30.00 -5.80 31.00
C MET A 1 29.22 -5.94 29.71
N THR A 2 29.22 -7.16 29.18
CA THR A 2 28.90 -7.56 27.82
C THR A 2 27.40 -7.57 27.54
N PHE A 3 27.01 -6.97 26.40
CA PHE A 3 25.68 -7.09 25.79
C PHE A 3 25.48 -8.48 25.20
N ASN A 4 24.31 -9.09 25.42
CA ASN A 4 23.87 -10.32 24.75
C ASN A 4 22.39 -10.16 24.31
N PRO A 5 22.08 -10.17 23.00
CA PRO A 5 20.72 -10.06 22.49
C PRO A 5 20.23 -11.43 21.96
N SER A 6 19.32 -12.08 22.69
CA SER A 6 18.64 -13.28 22.18
C SER A 6 17.35 -13.55 22.95
N SER A 7 16.21 -13.17 22.38
CA SER A 7 14.94 -13.91 22.39
C SER A 7 13.77 -13.03 21.96
N LEU A 8 13.41 -13.11 20.67
CA LEU A 8 12.05 -12.81 20.20
C LEU A 8 11.41 -14.16 19.83
N PRO A 9 10.20 -14.47 20.31
CA PRO A 9 9.50 -15.66 19.87
C PRO A 9 8.83 -15.41 18.52
N PHE A 10 9.22 -16.25 17.58
CA PHE A 10 8.56 -16.56 16.33
C PHE A 10 7.19 -17.17 16.62
N VAL A 11 6.10 -16.58 16.12
CA VAL A 11 4.78 -17.23 16.12
C VAL A 11 4.32 -17.38 14.69
N SER A 12 4.40 -18.64 14.25
CA SER A 12 3.78 -19.17 13.05
C SER A 12 2.25 -19.13 13.16
N SER A 13 1.62 -18.75 12.06
CA SER A 13 0.24 -19.02 11.66
C SER A 13 -0.34 -20.37 12.14
N PHE A 14 -1.61 -20.40 12.56
CA PHE A 14 -2.72 -21.01 11.78
C PHE A 14 -4.04 -21.01 12.58
N THR A 15 -5.13 -20.71 11.85
CA THR A 15 -6.51 -21.22 11.95
C THR A 15 -7.21 -21.41 13.29
N ALA A 16 -8.38 -20.77 13.40
CA ALA A 16 -9.44 -21.14 14.32
C ALA A 16 -9.97 -22.56 14.01
N SER A 17 -10.06 -23.39 15.05
CA SER A 17 -11.08 -24.43 15.15
C SER A 17 -11.30 -24.78 16.62
N ASN A 18 -12.43 -24.33 17.17
CA ASN A 18 -12.91 -24.70 18.50
C ASN A 18 -14.09 -25.66 18.30
N ALA A 19 -13.92 -26.94 18.62
CA ALA A 19 -15.02 -27.81 19.01
C ALA A 19 -14.52 -29.08 19.72
N GLN A 20 -15.00 -29.23 20.95
CA GLN A 20 -15.35 -30.49 21.64
C GLN A 20 -14.26 -31.34 22.34
N ARG A 21 -14.36 -31.25 23.68
CA ARG A 21 -14.04 -32.26 24.68
C ARG A 21 -14.61 -33.65 24.32
N LYS A 22 -13.78 -34.69 24.43
CA LYS A 22 -13.87 -35.76 25.45
C LYS A 22 -12.91 -36.90 25.09
N THR A 23 -11.97 -37.16 25.99
CA THR A 23 -11.18 -38.38 26.07
C THR A 23 -12.02 -39.50 26.68
N GLN A 24 -12.03 -40.69 26.05
CA GLN A 24 -11.88 -41.97 26.76
C GLN A 24 -11.74 -43.17 25.79
N HIS A 25 -10.73 -43.99 26.12
CA HIS A 25 -10.57 -45.44 25.96
C HIS A 25 -10.34 -46.14 24.61
N ASP A 26 -9.18 -46.80 24.60
CA ASP A 26 -8.88 -48.20 24.25
C ASP A 26 -8.26 -48.63 22.91
N GLU A 27 -7.22 -49.45 23.13
CA GLU A 27 -6.28 -50.19 22.30
C GLU A 27 -6.83 -51.05 21.13
N LYS A 28 -5.94 -51.19 20.13
CA LYS A 28 -5.66 -52.37 19.29
C LYS A 28 -6.75 -52.89 18.34
N ASP A 29 -6.51 -52.74 17.04
CA ASP A 29 -6.04 -53.84 16.17
C ASP A 29 -5.80 -53.40 14.72
N SER A 30 -4.81 -54.02 14.08
CA SER A 30 -4.36 -53.72 12.72
C SER A 30 -5.11 -54.56 11.67
N LYS A 31 -5.58 -53.94 10.58
CA LYS A 31 -5.32 -54.37 9.17
C LYS A 31 -6.09 -53.53 8.12
N GLN A 32 -5.30 -52.98 7.20
CA GLN A 32 -5.52 -52.80 5.74
C GLN A 32 -6.68 -51.90 5.23
N LEU A 33 -6.36 -50.76 4.60
CA LEU A 33 -6.17 -50.63 3.14
C LEU A 33 -6.08 -49.14 2.70
N ASN A 34 -5.24 -48.92 1.69
CA ASN A 34 -5.32 -47.85 0.68
C ASN A 34 -4.66 -46.47 0.94
N VAL A 35 -3.40 -46.38 0.50
CA VAL A 35 -2.88 -45.41 -0.49
C VAL A 35 -3.71 -44.12 -0.71
N GLN A 36 -3.24 -42.98 -0.16
CA GLN A 36 -2.92 -41.73 -0.88
C GLN A 36 -2.75 -40.54 0.08
N GLN A 37 -1.53 -40.00 0.17
CA GLN A 37 -1.27 -38.59 0.42
C GLN A 37 -0.52 -38.03 -0.81
N PRO A 38 -0.71 -36.76 -1.18
CA PRO A 38 -1.90 -35.93 -1.11
C PRO A 38 -2.37 -35.50 -2.52
N SER A 39 -3.60 -35.02 -2.59
CA SER A 39 -4.20 -34.35 -3.75
C SER A 39 -3.23 -33.36 -4.41
N THR A 40 -3.18 -33.39 -5.74
CA THR A 40 -2.45 -32.41 -6.56
C THR A 40 -2.76 -30.99 -6.07
N LYS A 41 -1.77 -30.27 -5.51
CA LYS A 41 -1.93 -28.86 -5.14
C LYS A 41 -2.41 -28.10 -6.38
N SER A 42 -3.42 -27.23 -6.23
CA SER A 42 -3.85 -26.38 -7.33
C SER A 42 -2.77 -25.35 -7.68
N ASP A 43 -2.70 -24.92 -8.94
CA ASP A 43 -1.72 -23.91 -9.39
C ASP A 43 -1.79 -22.64 -8.54
N SER A 44 -2.99 -22.22 -8.13
CA SER A 44 -3.18 -21.07 -7.23
C SER A 44 -2.52 -21.28 -5.87
N GLN A 45 -2.59 -22.49 -5.30
CA GLN A 45 -1.95 -22.77 -4.02
C GLN A 45 -0.43 -22.79 -4.15
N MET A 46 0.10 -23.35 -5.25
CA MET A 46 1.53 -23.33 -5.52
C MET A 46 2.05 -21.89 -5.67
N LEU A 47 1.32 -21.04 -6.39
CA LEU A 47 1.66 -19.62 -6.53
C LEU A 47 1.71 -18.92 -5.17
N GLN A 48 0.72 -19.16 -4.31
CA GLN A 48 0.70 -18.58 -2.95
C GLN A 48 1.90 -19.04 -2.13
N ASP A 49 2.15 -20.36 -2.06
CA ASP A 49 3.27 -20.95 -1.32
C ASP A 49 4.63 -20.36 -1.76
N ILE A 50 4.82 -20.14 -3.07
CA ILE A 50 6.02 -19.49 -3.62
C ILE A 50 6.11 -18.06 -3.15
N THR A 51 5.05 -17.27 -3.32
CA THR A 51 5.06 -15.84 -2.95
C THR A 51 5.21 -15.62 -1.45
N ASP A 52 4.72 -16.53 -0.61
CA ASP A 52 4.82 -16.43 0.84
C ASP A 52 6.24 -16.63 1.36
N SER A 53 7.04 -17.43 0.65
CA SER A 53 8.40 -17.79 1.04
C SER A 53 9.48 -16.87 0.48
N ILE A 54 9.11 -15.78 -0.19
CA ILE A 54 10.07 -14.83 -0.77
C ILE A 54 10.81 -14.07 0.34
N THR A 55 12.14 -14.10 0.27
CA THR A 55 13.06 -13.33 1.10
C THR A 55 14.11 -12.66 0.22
N GLN A 56 14.89 -11.74 0.80
CA GLN A 56 15.93 -11.01 0.07
C GLN A 56 17.06 -11.94 -0.40
N GLU A 57 17.32 -13.03 0.33
CA GLU A 57 18.37 -14.02 0.04
C GLU A 57 17.96 -15.01 -1.05
N ASN A 58 16.67 -15.34 -1.15
CA ASN A 58 16.17 -16.37 -2.06
C ASN A 58 15.49 -15.80 -3.31
N ILE A 59 15.53 -14.49 -3.51
CA ILE A 59 14.77 -13.76 -4.53
C ILE A 59 14.97 -14.32 -5.94
N THR A 60 16.22 -14.64 -6.32
CA THR A 60 16.56 -15.18 -7.64
C THR A 60 15.99 -16.58 -7.86
N SER A 61 16.07 -17.44 -6.84
CA SER A 61 15.55 -18.80 -6.91
C SER A 61 14.02 -18.80 -7.00
N LYS A 62 13.36 -18.00 -6.15
CA LYS A 62 11.90 -17.87 -6.15
C LYS A 62 11.35 -17.22 -7.42
N ALA A 63 12.10 -16.30 -8.02
CA ALA A 63 11.77 -15.76 -9.32
C ALA A 63 11.75 -16.85 -10.39
N GLN A 64 12.76 -17.72 -10.44
CA GLN A 64 12.80 -18.83 -11.40
C GLN A 64 11.66 -19.84 -11.18
N GLU A 65 11.35 -20.15 -9.93
CA GLU A 65 10.22 -21.02 -9.57
C GLU A 65 8.89 -20.43 -10.04
N LEU A 66 8.66 -19.14 -9.75
CA LEU A 66 7.46 -18.43 -10.18
C LEU A 66 7.35 -18.36 -11.70
N LEU A 67 8.44 -18.05 -12.40
CA LEU A 67 8.48 -17.98 -13.87
C LEU A 67 8.04 -19.28 -14.55
N ARG A 68 8.30 -20.45 -13.94
CA ARG A 68 7.87 -21.75 -14.48
C ARG A 68 6.36 -21.99 -14.38
N LEU A 69 5.71 -21.37 -13.40
CA LEU A 69 4.26 -21.47 -13.18
C LEU A 69 3.49 -20.31 -13.83
N LEU A 70 4.17 -19.28 -14.30
CA LEU A 70 3.53 -18.13 -14.93
C LEU A 70 2.95 -18.49 -16.28
N THR A 71 1.64 -18.27 -16.42
CA THR A 71 0.90 -18.41 -17.67
C THR A 71 0.16 -17.10 -17.96
N PRO A 72 -0.13 -16.78 -19.22
CA PRO A 72 -0.91 -15.59 -19.55
C PRO A 72 -2.27 -15.52 -18.83
N GLN A 73 -2.85 -16.68 -18.48
CA GLN A 73 -4.13 -16.81 -17.80
C GLN A 73 -4.05 -16.45 -16.30
N ASN A 74 -2.92 -16.73 -15.64
CA ASN A 74 -2.75 -16.49 -14.20
C ASN A 74 -2.03 -15.17 -13.86
N LEU A 75 -1.59 -14.39 -14.85
CA LEU A 75 -0.88 -13.11 -14.62
C LEU A 75 -1.66 -12.12 -13.75
N ASN A 76 -2.98 -12.01 -13.94
CA ASN A 76 -3.82 -11.14 -13.11
C ASN A 76 -3.84 -11.60 -11.65
N LEU A 77 -3.97 -12.91 -11.42
CA LEU A 77 -3.94 -13.50 -10.09
C LEU A 77 -2.59 -13.25 -9.41
N VAL A 78 -1.48 -13.45 -10.14
CA VAL A 78 -0.14 -13.19 -9.59
C VAL A 78 0.07 -11.72 -9.26
N ALA A 79 -0.38 -10.80 -10.13
CA ALA A 79 -0.34 -9.37 -9.84
C ALA A 79 -1.09 -9.04 -8.55
N HIS A 80 -2.29 -9.59 -8.38
CA HIS A 80 -3.11 -9.40 -7.19
C HIS A 80 -2.45 -9.98 -5.93
N ILE A 81 -1.91 -11.20 -5.99
CA ILE A 81 -1.22 -11.83 -4.85
C ILE A 81 0.00 -10.98 -4.43
N LEU A 82 0.85 -10.58 -5.38
CA LEU A 82 2.06 -9.83 -5.09
C LEU A 82 1.78 -8.44 -4.53
N VAL A 83 0.77 -7.75 -5.06
CA VAL A 83 0.42 -6.39 -4.63
C VAL A 83 -0.44 -6.42 -3.37
N PHE A 84 -1.62 -7.06 -3.42
CA PHE A 84 -2.62 -6.97 -2.38
C PHE A 84 -2.33 -7.91 -1.20
N ASN A 85 -2.13 -9.21 -1.47
CA ASN A 85 -1.97 -10.21 -0.41
C ASN A 85 -0.62 -10.11 0.29
N ARG A 86 0.41 -9.63 -0.42
CA ARG A 86 1.79 -9.59 0.08
C ARG A 86 2.30 -8.18 0.28
N GLY A 87 2.35 -7.39 -0.80
CA GLY A 87 2.90 -6.03 -0.80
C GLY A 87 2.20 -5.06 0.15
N MET A 88 0.88 -5.12 0.22
CA MET A 88 0.06 -4.24 1.05
C MET A 88 -0.28 -4.80 2.42
N ALA A 89 0.04 -6.07 2.70
CA ALA A 89 -0.24 -6.68 3.99
C ALA A 89 0.62 -6.09 5.11
N ASP A 90 1.87 -5.73 4.82
CA ASP A 90 2.81 -5.19 5.79
C ASP A 90 3.87 -4.30 5.11
N ASP A 91 4.06 -3.09 5.65
CA ASP A 91 4.99 -2.07 5.17
C ASP A 91 6.43 -2.59 5.05
N ARG A 92 6.84 -3.51 5.93
CA ARG A 92 8.20 -4.08 5.97
C ARG A 92 8.55 -4.84 4.69
N TYR A 93 7.55 -5.44 4.03
CA TYR A 93 7.77 -6.26 2.83
C TYR A 93 7.41 -5.54 1.53
N ALA A 94 6.77 -4.36 1.60
CA ALA A 94 6.35 -3.61 0.42
C ALA A 94 7.49 -3.38 -0.58
N THR A 95 8.66 -2.95 -0.09
CA THR A 95 9.86 -2.73 -0.90
C THR A 95 10.39 -4.03 -1.51
N LEU A 96 10.37 -5.14 -0.77
CA LEU A 96 10.83 -6.45 -1.24
C LEU A 96 10.00 -6.93 -2.43
N TYR A 97 8.66 -6.90 -2.31
CA TYR A 97 7.78 -7.34 -3.40
C TYR A 97 7.82 -6.38 -4.60
N ALA A 98 7.97 -5.07 -4.36
CA ALA A 98 8.18 -4.11 -5.44
C ALA A 98 9.45 -4.42 -6.25
N ASP A 99 10.57 -4.67 -5.57
CA ASP A 99 11.84 -5.03 -6.21
C ASP A 99 11.78 -6.43 -6.86
N PHE A 100 11.05 -7.37 -6.28
CA PHE A 100 10.83 -8.69 -6.87
C PHE A 100 10.11 -8.60 -8.23
N ILE A 101 9.03 -7.81 -8.34
CA ILE A 101 8.32 -7.62 -9.61
C ILE A 101 9.24 -6.98 -10.66
N GLN A 102 10.09 -6.06 -10.23
CA GLN A 102 11.06 -5.39 -11.11
C GLN A 102 12.12 -6.39 -11.61
N PHE A 103 12.60 -7.24 -10.71
CA PHE A 103 13.54 -8.31 -11.03
C PHE A 103 12.99 -9.30 -12.07
N LEU A 104 11.72 -9.70 -11.95
CA LEU A 104 11.06 -10.57 -12.94
C LEU A 104 11.10 -10.01 -14.37
N SER A 105 11.19 -8.69 -14.54
CA SER A 105 11.35 -8.04 -15.84
C SER A 105 10.26 -8.37 -16.86
N ILE A 106 9.03 -8.72 -16.41
CA ILE A 106 7.88 -9.01 -17.27
C ILE A 106 7.03 -7.74 -17.45
N PRO A 107 6.97 -7.14 -18.66
CA PRO A 107 6.22 -5.90 -18.87
C PRO A 107 4.70 -6.03 -18.66
N ALA A 108 4.12 -7.18 -19.03
CA ALA A 108 2.69 -7.42 -18.86
C ALA A 108 2.31 -7.48 -17.37
N LEU A 109 3.05 -8.23 -16.56
CA LEU A 109 2.87 -8.32 -15.12
C LEU A 109 3.02 -6.94 -14.46
N ARG A 110 4.07 -6.21 -14.83
CA ARG A 110 4.33 -4.86 -14.31
C ARG A 110 3.16 -3.91 -14.52
N LYS A 111 2.55 -3.89 -15.72
CA LYS A 111 1.37 -3.07 -16.03
C LYS A 111 0.15 -3.49 -15.19
N LEU A 112 -0.04 -4.78 -14.97
CA LEU A 112 -1.11 -5.28 -14.11
C LEU A 112 -0.88 -4.85 -12.65
N CYS A 113 0.34 -4.97 -12.13
CA CYS A 113 0.69 -4.48 -10.79
C CYS A 113 0.50 -2.97 -10.66
N GLU A 114 0.87 -2.16 -11.66
CA GLU A 114 0.59 -0.71 -11.65
C GLU A 114 -0.92 -0.44 -11.57
N LYS A 115 -1.73 -1.15 -12.37
CA LYS A 115 -3.19 -1.01 -12.35
C LYS A 115 -3.77 -1.35 -10.98
N GLU A 116 -3.34 -2.46 -10.38
CA GLU A 116 -3.75 -2.89 -9.03
C GLU A 116 -3.36 -1.84 -7.98
N LEU A 117 -2.12 -1.33 -8.01
CA LEU A 117 -1.65 -0.30 -7.07
C LEU A 117 -2.47 0.99 -7.16
N TYR A 118 -2.73 1.48 -8.37
CA TYR A 118 -3.55 2.69 -8.54
C TYR A 118 -5.00 2.47 -8.13
N SER A 119 -5.55 1.28 -8.38
CA SER A 119 -6.89 0.91 -7.92
C SER A 119 -6.95 0.91 -6.39
N ALA A 120 -6.00 0.24 -5.75
CA ALA A 120 -5.88 0.19 -4.30
C ALA A 120 -5.69 1.57 -3.68
N ALA A 121 -4.89 2.45 -4.29
CA ALA A 121 -4.70 3.83 -3.82
C ALA A 121 -6.02 4.59 -3.82
N ARG A 122 -6.80 4.53 -4.91
CA ARG A 122 -8.10 5.21 -4.99
C ARG A 122 -9.08 4.69 -3.95
N VAL A 123 -9.16 3.37 -3.78
CA VAL A 123 -10.06 2.73 -2.79
C VAL A 123 -9.67 3.12 -1.37
N LEU A 124 -8.39 3.05 -1.02
CA LEU A 124 -7.94 3.37 0.33
C LEU A 124 -8.09 4.86 0.64
N ILE A 125 -7.66 5.77 -0.24
CA ILE A 125 -7.76 7.24 -0.02
C ILE A 125 -9.22 7.67 0.22
N THR A 126 -10.18 7.05 -0.48
CA THR A 126 -11.61 7.35 -0.34
C THR A 126 -12.28 6.59 0.81
N HIS A 127 -11.60 5.60 1.39
CA HIS A 127 -12.15 4.73 2.43
C HIS A 127 -12.66 5.52 3.64
N ARG A 128 -13.86 5.18 4.11
CA ARG A 128 -14.52 5.92 5.20
C ARG A 128 -13.76 5.81 6.52
N ASN A 129 -13.21 4.63 6.81
CA ASN A 129 -12.55 4.36 8.09
C ASN A 129 -11.22 5.11 8.28
N LEU A 130 -10.64 5.71 7.23
CA LEU A 130 -9.41 6.49 7.35
C LEU A 130 -9.58 7.76 8.21
N CYS A 131 -10.81 8.16 8.56
CA CYS A 131 -11.02 9.24 9.53
C CYS A 131 -10.72 8.81 10.98
N PHE A 132 -10.69 7.51 11.26
CA PHE A 132 -10.37 6.98 12.58
C PHE A 132 -8.86 6.74 12.72
N GLU A 133 -8.35 6.85 13.94
CA GLU A 133 -6.93 6.59 14.23
C GLU A 133 -6.61 5.08 14.19
N ARG A 134 -5.40 4.75 13.70
CA ARG A 134 -4.78 3.43 13.84
C ARG A 134 -5.62 2.26 13.30
N THR A 135 -6.34 2.48 12.20
CA THR A 135 -7.06 1.39 11.53
C THR A 135 -6.12 0.55 10.66
N ILE A 136 -6.57 -0.63 10.25
CA ILE A 136 -5.80 -1.51 9.34
C ILE A 136 -5.52 -0.79 8.02
N GLU A 137 -6.45 0.03 7.56
CA GLU A 137 -6.34 0.82 6.34
C GLU A 137 -5.18 1.84 6.40
N HIS A 138 -4.82 2.35 7.59
CA HIS A 138 -3.60 3.18 7.75
C HIS A 138 -2.35 2.36 7.43
N SER A 139 -2.23 1.16 8.00
CA SER A 139 -1.09 0.27 7.76
C SER A 139 -1.02 -0.20 6.30
N GLN A 140 -2.16 -0.46 5.67
CA GLN A 140 -2.22 -0.80 4.25
C GLN A 140 -1.84 0.37 3.35
N LEU A 141 -2.30 1.58 3.70
CA LEU A 141 -1.96 2.79 2.96
C LEU A 141 -0.47 3.12 3.12
N HIS A 142 0.09 2.92 4.30
CA HIS A 142 1.53 2.99 4.55
C HIS A 142 2.30 2.03 3.62
N ALA A 143 1.97 0.74 3.67
CA ALA A 143 2.58 -0.28 2.84
C ALA A 143 2.47 0.06 1.34
N LEU A 144 1.29 0.54 0.91
CA LEU A 144 1.06 0.98 -0.45
C LEU A 144 1.98 2.15 -0.85
N GLY A 145 2.20 3.13 0.03
CA GLY A 145 3.10 4.25 -0.21
C GLY A 145 4.54 3.79 -0.43
N SER A 146 5.04 2.90 0.44
CA SER A 146 6.38 2.30 0.30
C SER A 146 6.48 1.48 -0.99
N PHE A 147 5.43 0.73 -1.32
CA PHE A 147 5.36 -0.07 -2.55
C PHE A 147 5.44 0.84 -3.78
N ILE A 148 4.61 1.89 -3.87
CA ILE A 148 4.61 2.83 -5.00
C ILE A 148 5.96 3.54 -5.12
N GLY A 149 6.54 3.97 -4.00
CA GLY A 149 7.87 4.59 -3.99
C GLY A 149 8.93 3.67 -4.57
N SER A 150 9.04 2.44 -4.04
CA SER A 150 10.02 1.47 -4.53
C SER A 150 9.72 0.99 -5.95
N PHE A 151 8.46 0.80 -6.30
CA PHE A 151 8.09 0.26 -7.61
C PHE A 151 8.22 1.32 -8.70
N ILE A 152 7.66 2.51 -8.54
CA ILE A 152 7.55 3.53 -9.60
C ILE A 152 8.67 4.55 -9.49
N ILE A 153 8.76 5.24 -8.34
CA ILE A 153 9.63 6.40 -8.17
C ILE A 153 11.09 6.00 -8.27
N LYS A 154 11.54 4.99 -7.51
CA LYS A 154 12.93 4.48 -7.53
C LYS A 154 13.44 4.19 -8.95
N TYR A 155 12.58 3.65 -9.82
CA TYR A 155 12.92 3.31 -11.21
C TYR A 155 12.69 4.47 -12.20
N SER A 156 12.58 5.71 -11.71
CA SER A 156 12.41 6.92 -12.53
C SER A 156 11.19 6.87 -13.46
N ARG A 157 10.14 6.11 -13.08
CA ARG A 157 8.90 6.06 -13.84
C ARG A 157 7.98 7.21 -13.46
N VAL A 158 7.22 7.71 -14.42
CA VAL A 158 6.26 8.79 -14.21
C VAL A 158 5.08 8.27 -13.38
N LEU A 159 4.74 8.98 -12.32
CA LEU A 159 3.48 8.78 -11.59
C LEU A 159 2.38 9.59 -12.30
N PRO A 160 1.43 8.94 -13.03
CA PRO A 160 0.46 9.68 -13.83
C PRO A 160 -0.54 10.41 -12.94
N ALA A 161 -0.73 11.72 -13.17
CA ALA A 161 -1.66 12.54 -12.39
C ALA A 161 -3.11 11.99 -12.45
N ASN A 162 -3.53 11.44 -13.60
CA ASN A 162 -4.86 10.85 -13.77
C ASN A 162 -5.05 9.56 -12.95
N SER A 163 -3.96 8.91 -12.54
CA SER A 163 -4.01 7.67 -11.76
C SER A 163 -3.81 7.92 -10.26
N LEU A 164 -2.84 8.77 -9.91
CA LEU A 164 -2.55 9.15 -8.54
C LEU A 164 -1.92 10.56 -8.46
N ASN A 165 -2.75 11.58 -8.21
CA ASN A 165 -2.29 12.94 -7.99
C ASN A 165 -2.12 13.23 -6.49
N LEU A 166 -0.88 13.24 -6.00
CA LEU A 166 -0.61 13.43 -4.56
C LEU A 166 -1.09 14.79 -4.03
N LYS A 167 -1.00 15.86 -4.83
CA LYS A 167 -1.50 17.19 -4.41
C LYS A 167 -3.00 17.18 -4.20
N HIS A 168 -3.73 16.58 -5.14
CA HIS A 168 -5.19 16.46 -5.01
C HIS A 168 -5.57 15.56 -3.84
N ALA A 169 -4.84 14.46 -3.62
CA ALA A 169 -5.06 13.58 -2.48
C ALA A 169 -4.88 14.32 -1.14
N ILE A 170 -3.84 15.16 -1.01
CA ILE A 170 -3.59 15.98 0.17
C ILE A 170 -4.73 16.98 0.39
N ILE A 171 -5.12 17.73 -0.65
CA ILE A 171 -6.19 18.74 -0.57
C ILE A 171 -7.52 18.08 -0.18
N TYR A 172 -7.88 16.99 -0.87
CA TYR A 172 -9.08 16.22 -0.56
C TYR A 172 -9.07 15.74 0.89
N ALA A 173 -7.98 15.12 1.32
CA ALA A 173 -7.86 14.59 2.68
C ALA A 173 -7.96 15.67 3.76
N TYR A 174 -7.46 16.88 3.47
CA TYR A 174 -7.64 18.03 4.36
C TYR A 174 -9.12 18.38 4.52
N GLN A 175 -9.86 18.48 3.42
CA GLN A 175 -11.28 18.85 3.45
C GLN A 175 -12.17 17.81 4.14
N VAL A 176 -11.87 16.52 3.95
CA VAL A 176 -12.65 15.43 4.56
C VAL A 176 -12.13 14.99 5.93
N GLY A 177 -11.11 15.66 6.48
CA GLY A 177 -10.56 15.36 7.80
C GLY A 177 -9.70 14.09 7.90
N LYS A 178 -9.20 13.57 6.78
CA LYS A 178 -8.38 12.34 6.67
C LYS A 178 -6.89 12.61 6.46
N ILE A 179 -6.47 13.87 6.53
CA ILE A 179 -5.10 14.30 6.23
C ILE A 179 -4.04 13.59 7.10
N HIS A 180 -4.37 13.24 8.34
CA HIS A 180 -3.49 12.49 9.24
C HIS A 180 -3.11 11.10 8.71
N ALA A 181 -3.97 10.45 7.92
CA ALA A 181 -3.69 9.17 7.27
C ALA A 181 -2.93 9.34 5.94
N ILE A 182 -3.27 10.37 5.17
CA ILE A 182 -2.71 10.59 3.83
C ILE A 182 -1.29 11.15 3.88
N LEU A 183 -0.92 11.93 4.89
CA LEU A 183 0.43 12.49 5.00
C LEU A 183 1.52 11.42 5.13
N PRO A 184 1.42 10.43 6.05
CA PRO A 184 2.38 9.32 6.10
C PRO A 184 2.48 8.51 4.80
N PHE A 185 1.40 8.42 4.04
CA PHE A 185 1.38 7.77 2.72
C PHE A 185 2.20 8.54 1.70
N VAL A 186 1.97 9.84 1.58
CA VAL A 186 2.73 10.73 0.68
C VAL A 186 4.21 10.72 1.06
N SER A 187 4.51 10.81 2.35
CA SER A 187 5.87 10.77 2.90
C SER A 187 6.64 9.52 2.44
N ARG A 188 6.02 8.33 2.52
CA ARG A 188 6.63 7.08 2.06
C ARG A 188 6.92 7.04 0.56
N ILE A 189 6.06 7.63 -0.27
CA ILE A 189 6.31 7.73 -1.71
C ILE A 189 7.54 8.63 -1.97
N ILE A 190 7.59 9.78 -1.30
CA ILE A 190 8.69 10.75 -1.44
C ILE A 190 10.01 10.20 -0.90
N ALA A 191 9.98 9.33 0.11
CA ALA A 191 11.17 8.68 0.66
C ALA A 191 11.98 7.87 -0.38
N ALA A 192 11.35 7.43 -1.48
CA ALA A 192 12.03 6.74 -2.56
C ALA A 192 12.71 7.67 -3.60
N THR A 193 12.45 8.99 -3.54
CA THR A 193 12.98 9.97 -4.51
C THR A 193 14.51 10.08 -4.57
N PRO A 194 15.27 9.97 -3.45
CA PRO A 194 16.73 10.07 -3.53
C PRO A 194 17.37 8.93 -4.33
N ASN A 195 16.69 7.78 -4.42
CA ASN A 195 17.16 6.59 -5.13
C ASN A 195 16.86 6.61 -6.64
N SER A 196 16.30 7.72 -7.15
CA SER A 196 15.76 7.80 -8.51
C SER A 196 16.46 8.87 -9.31
N VAL A 197 16.96 8.53 -10.50
CA VAL A 197 17.64 9.48 -11.39
C VAL A 197 16.76 10.68 -11.76
N ALA A 198 15.49 10.44 -12.12
CA ALA A 198 14.58 11.51 -12.54
C ALA A 198 14.05 12.37 -11.36
N TYR A 199 13.94 11.79 -10.16
CA TYR A 199 13.38 12.48 -9.00
C TYR A 199 14.43 12.99 -8.01
N HIS A 200 15.71 12.64 -8.18
CA HIS A 200 16.79 13.09 -7.31
C HIS A 200 17.18 14.56 -7.56
N SER A 201 17.01 15.09 -8.77
CA SER A 201 17.50 16.44 -9.14
C SER A 201 17.02 17.56 -8.18
N PRO A 202 17.92 18.36 -7.56
CA PRO A 202 17.65 19.32 -6.47
C PRO A 202 16.44 20.26 -6.70
N ASN A 203 16.12 20.55 -7.97
CA ASN A 203 15.03 21.45 -8.36
C ASN A 203 13.82 20.73 -8.96
N GLN A 204 13.56 19.47 -8.59
CA GLN A 204 12.42 18.71 -9.10
C GLN A 204 11.08 19.46 -8.80
N PRO A 205 10.36 19.97 -9.83
CA PRO A 205 9.15 20.76 -9.63
C PRO A 205 7.98 20.04 -8.94
N TRP A 206 7.79 18.75 -9.23
CA TRP A 206 6.80 17.88 -8.61
C TRP A 206 7.01 17.78 -7.09
N ILE A 207 8.23 17.48 -6.62
CA ILE A 207 8.55 17.41 -5.18
C ILE A 207 8.37 18.80 -4.55
N SER A 208 8.96 19.83 -5.17
CA SER A 208 8.85 21.22 -4.68
C SER A 208 7.40 21.67 -4.56
N SER A 209 6.53 21.27 -5.50
CA SER A 209 5.11 21.60 -5.45
C SER A 209 4.35 20.91 -4.32
N ILE A 210 4.77 19.70 -3.92
CA ILE A 210 4.20 19.02 -2.75
C ILE A 210 4.68 19.69 -1.46
N ILE A 211 5.97 19.99 -1.34
CA ILE A 211 6.53 20.69 -0.17
C ILE A 211 5.88 22.08 0.00
N SER A 212 5.68 22.81 -1.09
CA SER A 212 5.03 24.13 -1.05
C SER A 212 3.58 24.01 -0.57
N LEU A 213 2.83 23.03 -1.10
CA LEU A 213 1.47 22.73 -0.65
C LEU A 213 1.40 22.39 0.85
N LEU A 214 2.35 21.60 1.36
CA LEU A 214 2.39 21.24 2.78
C LEU A 214 2.71 22.44 3.67
N ASN A 215 3.58 23.35 3.23
CA ASN A 215 3.86 24.60 3.93
C ASN A 215 2.62 25.50 3.98
N GLU A 216 1.91 25.65 2.85
CA GLU A 216 0.66 26.43 2.79
C GLU A 216 -0.42 25.86 3.71
N LEU A 217 -0.49 24.52 3.86
CA LEU A 217 -1.39 23.87 4.81
C LEU A 217 -1.04 24.15 6.28
N LEU A 218 0.24 24.31 6.63
CA LEU A 218 0.68 24.63 7.99
C LEU A 218 0.32 26.07 8.42
N GLU A 219 0.17 26.99 7.46
CA GLU A 219 -0.26 28.36 7.73
C GLU A 219 -1.75 28.47 8.07
N LEU A 220 -2.54 27.41 7.81
CA LEU A 220 -3.95 27.37 8.17
C LEU A 220 -4.13 27.17 9.68
N PRO A 221 -5.24 27.67 10.27
CA PRO A 221 -5.57 27.43 11.67
C PRO A 221 -5.99 25.95 11.86
N LEU A 222 -5.00 25.06 11.91
CA LEU A 222 -5.18 23.64 12.14
C LEU A 222 -5.44 23.36 13.63
N LYS A 223 -6.28 22.37 13.92
CA LYS A 223 -6.43 21.86 15.29
C LYS A 223 -5.13 21.19 15.74
N GLU A 224 -4.64 21.51 16.93
CA GLU A 224 -3.54 20.77 17.58
C GLU A 224 -4.11 19.44 18.12
N PRO A 225 -3.99 18.32 17.39
CA PRO A 225 -2.74 17.57 17.18
C PRO A 225 -2.34 17.39 15.70
N LEU A 226 -3.19 17.83 14.78
CA LEU A 226 -2.97 17.67 13.34
C LEU A 226 -1.81 18.56 12.86
N GLY A 227 -1.68 19.77 13.40
CA GLY A 227 -0.56 20.67 13.11
C GLY A 227 0.80 20.05 13.46
N CYS A 228 0.91 19.38 14.61
CA CYS A 228 2.14 18.70 15.03
C CYS A 228 2.51 17.55 14.09
N ASN A 229 1.56 16.65 13.79
CA ASN A 229 1.79 15.54 12.87
C ASN A 229 2.18 16.01 11.46
N LEU A 230 1.57 17.09 10.97
CA LEU A 230 1.93 17.68 9.68
C LEU A 230 3.33 18.29 9.71
N LYS A 231 3.72 18.94 10.81
CA LYS A 231 5.08 19.49 10.99
C LYS A 231 6.14 18.38 11.03
N ASP A 232 5.87 17.28 11.72
CA ASP A 232 6.78 16.13 11.78
C ASP A 232 6.98 15.50 10.40
N VAL A 233 5.89 15.33 9.65
CA VAL A 233 5.95 14.79 8.28
C VAL A 233 6.65 15.76 7.33
N LEU A 234 6.38 17.06 7.43
CA LEU A 234 7.06 18.07 6.62
C LEU A 234 8.55 18.06 6.93
N GLN A 235 8.94 18.06 8.21
CA GLN A 235 10.34 18.00 8.61
C GLN A 235 11.00 16.75 8.03
N HIS A 236 10.35 15.58 8.12
CA HIS A 236 10.88 14.36 7.51
C HIS A 236 11.07 14.50 5.99
N ILE A 237 10.08 15.08 5.28
CA ILE A 237 10.17 15.33 3.84
C ILE A 237 11.29 16.33 3.52
N GLU A 238 11.47 17.38 4.33
CA GLU A 238 12.54 18.37 4.17
C GLU A 238 13.93 17.79 4.48
N GLU A 239 14.03 16.86 5.43
CA GLU A 239 15.25 16.09 5.70
C GLU A 239 15.60 15.19 4.50
N LEU A 240 14.60 14.49 3.94
CA LEU A 240 14.76 13.71 2.71
C LEU A 240 15.19 14.61 1.54
N ASP A 241 14.57 15.78 1.41
CA ASP A 241 14.88 16.79 0.40
C ASP A 241 16.28 17.36 0.56
N SER A 242 16.74 17.54 1.79
CA SER A 242 18.08 18.04 2.10
C SER A 242 19.14 16.98 1.81
N LYS A 243 18.91 15.71 2.17
CA LYS A 243 19.77 14.59 1.78
C LYS A 243 19.92 14.48 0.26
N ARG A 244 18.81 14.66 -0.44
CA ARG A 244 18.74 14.69 -1.90
C ARG A 244 19.56 15.85 -2.48
N ARG A 245 19.41 17.09 -1.96
CA ARG A 245 20.21 18.26 -2.40
C ARG A 245 21.70 18.17 -2.06
N ASN A 246 22.06 17.52 -0.95
CA ASN A 246 23.46 17.39 -0.52
C ASN A 246 24.24 16.31 -1.29
N GLY A 247 23.57 15.45 -2.07
CA GLY A 247 24.21 14.41 -2.89
C GLY A 247 24.99 14.96 -4.09
N GLU A 248 24.69 16.19 -4.51
CA GLU A 248 25.40 16.89 -5.59
C GLU A 248 25.90 18.23 -5.03
N ALA A 249 27.20 18.33 -4.74
CA ALA A 249 27.82 19.63 -4.57
C ALA A 249 27.74 20.34 -5.93
N ILE A 250 26.82 21.30 -6.12
CA ILE A 250 26.93 22.46 -7.03
C ILE A 250 25.73 23.42 -6.86
N GLU A 251 26.11 24.69 -6.71
CA GLU A 251 25.39 25.97 -6.87
C GLU A 251 24.00 26.19 -6.26
N ARG A 252 24.01 27.08 -5.26
CA ARG A 252 22.86 27.85 -4.79
C ARG A 252 22.26 28.67 -5.93
N VAL A 253 21.39 28.08 -6.73
CA VAL A 253 20.38 28.86 -7.44
C VAL A 253 19.23 29.06 -6.46
N GLN A 254 19.32 30.10 -5.64
CA GLN A 254 18.15 30.70 -5.00
C GLN A 254 17.28 31.30 -6.11
N GLN A 255 16.44 30.48 -6.74
CA GLN A 255 15.23 31.05 -7.35
C GLN A 255 14.28 31.37 -6.20
N PRO A 256 13.73 32.59 -6.13
CA PRO A 256 12.69 32.91 -5.16
C PRO A 256 11.56 31.90 -5.36
N ARG A 257 11.19 31.18 -4.29
CA ARG A 257 9.92 30.46 -4.27
C ARG A 257 8.85 31.55 -4.36
N GLU A 258 8.29 31.78 -5.55
CA GLU A 258 7.04 32.54 -5.65
C GLU A 258 6.00 31.74 -4.87
N LEU A 259 5.75 32.17 -3.63
CA LEU A 259 4.64 31.70 -2.81
C LEU A 259 3.38 31.92 -3.63
N CYS A 260 2.64 30.85 -3.92
CA CYS A 260 1.36 30.98 -4.60
C CYS A 260 0.48 31.85 -3.69
N ASN A 261 0.01 33.00 -4.18
CA ASN A 261 -0.83 33.92 -3.41
C ASN A 261 -1.93 33.14 -2.67
N TYR A 262 -1.93 33.24 -1.34
CA TYR A 262 -2.85 32.58 -0.39
C TYR A 262 -4.33 32.61 -0.85
N THR A 263 -4.75 33.71 -1.48
CA THR A 263 -6.12 33.87 -2.03
C THR A 263 -6.39 32.99 -3.26
N ARG A 264 -5.41 32.81 -4.17
CA ARG A 264 -5.52 31.90 -5.32
C ARG A 264 -5.57 30.44 -4.87
N PHE A 265 -4.81 30.10 -3.82
CA PHE A 265 -4.74 28.76 -3.25
C PHE A 265 -6.08 28.30 -2.66
N ILE A 266 -6.75 29.12 -1.85
CA ILE A 266 -8.08 28.79 -1.29
C ILE A 266 -9.14 28.65 -2.40
N SER A 267 -9.13 29.56 -3.39
CA SER A 267 -10.04 29.43 -4.54
C SER A 267 -9.77 28.18 -5.39
N ALA A 268 -8.50 27.82 -5.59
CA ALA A 268 -8.11 26.62 -6.32
C ALA A 268 -8.45 25.34 -5.54
N ILE A 269 -8.29 25.32 -4.21
CA ILE A 269 -8.71 24.20 -3.35
C ILE A 269 -10.21 23.95 -3.48
N ASN A 270 -11.04 25.00 -3.45
CA ASN A 270 -12.49 24.83 -3.55
C ASN A 270 -12.93 24.37 -4.95
N ILE A 271 -12.24 24.80 -6.02
CA ILE A 271 -12.51 24.38 -7.40
C ILE A 271 -12.04 22.93 -7.63
N ILE A 272 -10.80 22.60 -7.26
CA ILE A 272 -10.20 21.28 -7.45
C ILE A 272 -10.96 20.19 -6.67
N ALA A 273 -11.40 20.53 -5.46
CA ALA A 273 -12.20 19.64 -4.65
C ALA A 273 -13.57 19.34 -5.24
N LYS A 274 -14.20 20.36 -5.83
CA LYS A 274 -15.47 20.22 -6.52
C LYS A 274 -15.31 19.32 -7.75
N ASP A 275 -14.31 19.58 -8.59
CA ASP A 275 -14.04 18.78 -9.78
C ASP A 275 -13.69 17.31 -9.45
N PHE A 276 -12.99 17.05 -8.34
CA PHE A 276 -12.67 15.67 -7.93
C PHE A 276 -13.87 14.95 -7.31
N ILE A 277 -14.72 15.65 -6.55
CA ILE A 277 -15.99 15.09 -6.05
C ILE A 277 -16.93 14.79 -7.21
N ASP A 278 -17.03 15.68 -8.19
CA ASP A 278 -17.84 15.48 -9.40
C ASP A 278 -17.29 14.30 -10.25
N LEU A 279 -15.96 14.17 -10.38
CA LEU A 279 -15.31 13.02 -11.05
C LEU A 279 -15.57 11.68 -10.33
N LEU A 280 -15.67 11.71 -9.00
CA LEU A 280 -15.99 10.52 -8.20
C LEU A 280 -17.49 10.20 -8.21
N GLN A 281 -18.37 11.19 -8.39
CA GLN A 281 -19.83 11.03 -8.44
C GLN A 281 -20.35 10.62 -9.83
N ASP A 282 -19.71 11.06 -10.93
CA ASP A 282 -20.10 10.71 -12.31
C ASP A 282 -19.88 9.22 -12.68
N GLN A 283 -19.21 8.44 -11.82
CA GLN A 283 -19.00 6.99 -12.03
C GLN A 283 -19.92 6.12 -11.15
N GLU A 284 -20.79 6.72 -10.33
CA GLU A 284 -21.85 6.01 -9.60
C GLU A 284 -23.19 6.09 -10.36
N SER A 285 -23.38 5.19 -11.33
CA SER A 285 -24.69 4.82 -11.92
C SER A 285 -24.62 3.38 -12.46
N PRO A 286 -25.74 2.64 -12.46
CA PRO A 286 -25.93 1.51 -11.54
C PRO A 286 -25.53 0.17 -12.18
N ASN A 287 -24.49 -0.48 -11.67
CA ASN A 287 -24.31 -1.91 -11.93
C ASN A 287 -23.66 -2.70 -10.79
N ILE A 288 -23.57 -2.13 -9.59
CA ILE A 288 -23.08 -2.82 -8.39
C ILE A 288 -24.26 -3.28 -7.50
N GLN A 289 -25.39 -3.66 -8.12
CA GLN A 289 -26.44 -4.43 -7.45
C GLN A 289 -26.47 -5.89 -7.91
N SER A 290 -25.71 -6.28 -8.94
CA SER A 290 -25.66 -7.66 -9.44
C SER A 290 -24.51 -8.51 -8.88
N LEU A 291 -23.61 -7.93 -8.08
CA LEU A 291 -22.53 -8.65 -7.39
C LEU A 291 -22.84 -8.95 -5.91
N HIS A 292 -23.92 -8.39 -5.35
CA HIS A 292 -24.38 -8.70 -3.99
C HIS A 292 -25.41 -9.84 -3.91
N SER A 293 -25.90 -10.35 -5.05
CA SER A 293 -26.92 -11.40 -5.11
C SER A 293 -26.37 -12.83 -5.29
N GLN A 294 -25.04 -13.03 -5.31
CA GLN A 294 -24.45 -14.38 -5.33
C GLN A 294 -23.68 -14.77 -4.06
N SER A 295 -23.67 -13.94 -3.01
CA SER A 295 -23.13 -14.31 -1.70
C SER A 295 -24.21 -14.54 -0.63
N SER A 296 -25.49 -14.52 -1.00
CA SER A 296 -26.61 -14.85 -0.11
C SER A 296 -27.07 -16.29 -0.33
N SER A 297 -26.30 -17.24 0.18
CA SER A 297 -26.74 -18.63 0.35
C SER A 297 -25.92 -19.30 1.45
N PHE A 298 -26.07 -18.86 2.70
CA PHE A 298 -25.95 -19.75 3.86
C PHE A 298 -26.88 -19.24 4.96
N ASN A 299 -28.03 -19.91 5.04
CA ASN A 299 -29.03 -19.74 6.08
C ASN A 299 -28.44 -20.06 7.45
N LEU A 300 -28.61 -19.14 8.41
CA LEU A 300 -28.66 -19.48 9.83
C LEU A 300 -29.98 -18.95 10.38
N HIS A 301 -30.89 -19.88 10.67
CA HIS A 301 -32.16 -19.62 11.34
C HIS A 301 -31.92 -19.28 12.82
N PRO A 302 -32.70 -18.37 13.43
CA PRO A 302 -32.44 -17.85 14.77
C PRO A 302 -33.07 -18.71 15.86
N SER A 303 -32.37 -18.84 16.99
CA SER A 303 -32.99 -19.06 18.30
C SER A 303 -31.94 -19.05 19.41
N PHE A 304 -31.94 -18.01 20.25
CA PHE A 304 -32.19 -18.07 21.70
C PHE A 304 -31.62 -16.83 22.42
N LEU A 305 -32.52 -15.89 22.70
CA LEU A 305 -32.46 -14.98 23.86
C LEU A 305 -33.10 -15.67 25.07
N GLN A 306 -32.75 -15.16 26.26
CA GLN A 306 -33.05 -15.60 27.64
C GLN A 306 -31.89 -16.42 28.23
N SER A 307 -31.19 -15.98 29.28
CA SER A 307 -31.53 -15.07 30.40
C SER A 307 -30.34 -14.23 30.84
#